data_AF-A0A4U7B9C8-F1
#
_entry.id   AF-A0A4U7B9C8-F1
#
_cell.length_a   1.000
_cell.length_b   1.000
_cell.length_c   1.000
_cell.angle_alpha   90.00
_cell.angle_beta   90.00
_cell.angle_gamma   90.00
#
_symmetry.space_group_name_H-M   'P 1'
#
loop_
_entity.id
_entity.type
_entity.pdbx_description
1 polymer ?
#
loop_
_entity_poly.entity_id
_entity_poly.type
_entity_poly.pdbx_seq_one_letter_code
_entity_poly.pdbx_strand_id
1 'polypeptide(L)'
;MAHVISDLGHLGSFLGLGFEGEYSSLKADQILPGNTGRTIFVCVDLEAFEFDQKKILEVGFATLDSHNLVGKAPGEGGSAWLEGIKSHHYIVKERRHLVNKRYVKGCPEGFVFGQSQITPILETQALLRRHFSEPRSIPGSAISNGPDDEAPSVYIVAHGLKNDTSLMKNFGIDNIYDTGINGQIDTQKLCSPKKKPASLKRLLDALEIPYEHLHNAANDATYTLQALVKMIFMEKFAPEDLAFRINLVKNPPHDPNKLPKNKRKPKGEGESRGKVTVLTESETSPKQTLGKRKHETDVKNGNKSGEKLQDRT
;
A
#
# COMPACT_ATOMS: atom_id res chain seq x y z
N MET A 1 -15.81 17.40 -1.04
CA MET A 1 -14.33 17.38 -1.09
C MET A 1 -13.86 16.38 -0.05
N ALA A 2 -12.92 15.51 -0.39
CA ALA A 2 -12.40 14.54 0.58
C ALA A 2 -11.51 15.21 1.62
N HIS A 3 -11.69 14.85 2.90
CA HIS A 3 -10.92 15.42 4.00
C HIS A 3 -9.55 14.74 4.10
N VAL A 4 -8.49 15.51 3.84
CA VAL A 4 -7.11 15.09 4.09
C VAL A 4 -6.72 15.61 5.47
N ILE A 5 -6.42 14.69 6.39
CA ILE A 5 -5.96 15.08 7.72
C ILE A 5 -4.44 14.94 7.78
N SER A 6 -3.78 16.03 8.14
CA SER A 6 -2.32 16.12 8.24
C SER A 6 -1.84 16.68 9.58
N ASP A 7 -2.73 16.74 10.57
CA ASP A 7 -2.49 17.33 11.87
C ASP A 7 -2.73 16.27 12.96
N LEU A 8 -1.72 16.03 13.81
CA LEU A 8 -1.79 14.99 14.84
C LEU A 8 -2.71 15.39 16.00
N GLY A 9 -2.85 16.67 16.31
CA GLY A 9 -3.78 17.18 17.32
C GLY A 9 -5.24 16.88 16.95
N HIS A 10 -5.65 17.17 15.72
CA HIS A 10 -6.95 16.80 15.19
C HIS A 10 -7.17 15.28 15.19
N LEU A 11 -6.14 14.48 14.90
CA LEU A 11 -6.28 13.02 14.99
C LEU A 11 -6.43 12.52 16.43
N GLY A 12 -5.85 13.22 17.40
CA GLY A 12 -6.05 12.96 18.82
C GLY A 12 -7.52 13.08 19.26
N SER A 13 -8.27 14.03 18.70
CA SER A 13 -9.68 14.21 19.06
C SER A 13 -10.53 12.98 18.69
N PHE A 14 -10.21 12.29 17.61
CA PHE A 14 -10.87 11.03 17.22
C PHE A 14 -10.58 9.87 18.18
N LEU A 15 -9.47 9.92 18.92
CA LEU A 15 -9.14 8.95 19.96
C LEU A 15 -9.59 9.40 21.36
N GLY A 16 -10.48 10.41 21.46
CA GLY A 16 -11.02 10.90 22.73
C GLY A 16 -10.10 11.81 23.53
N LEU A 17 -9.05 12.36 22.91
CA LEU A 17 -8.15 13.32 23.58
C LEU A 17 -8.68 14.77 23.58
N GLY A 18 -9.87 15.00 23.00
CA GLY A 18 -10.45 16.34 22.82
C GLY A 18 -9.75 17.17 21.74
N PHE A 19 -10.25 18.40 21.51
CA PHE A 19 -9.54 19.40 20.69
C PHE A 19 -8.49 20.16 21.51
N GLU A 20 -7.59 20.91 20.87
CA GLU A 20 -6.59 21.73 21.56
C GLU A 20 -7.22 22.60 22.67
N GLY A 21 -6.74 22.45 23.90
CA GLY A 21 -7.25 23.13 25.10
C GLY A 21 -8.19 22.28 25.96
N GLU A 22 -8.88 21.29 25.38
CA GLU A 22 -9.64 20.29 26.14
C GLU A 22 -8.69 19.22 26.71
N TYR A 23 -8.89 18.85 27.98
CA TYR A 23 -8.11 17.81 28.66
C TYR A 23 -6.59 18.03 28.61
N SER A 24 -6.13 19.28 28.71
CA SER A 24 -4.71 19.64 28.71
C SER A 24 -3.93 19.06 29.90
N SER A 25 -4.62 18.72 30.99
CA SER A 25 -4.08 18.07 32.19
C SER A 25 -4.21 16.55 32.24
N LEU A 26 -4.76 15.92 31.18
CA LEU A 26 -4.94 14.48 31.12
C LEU A 26 -3.57 13.77 31.13
N LYS A 27 -3.45 12.74 31.95
CA LYS A 27 -2.28 11.85 31.99
C LYS A 27 -2.56 10.54 31.25
N ALA A 28 -1.49 9.88 30.79
CA ALA A 28 -1.57 8.65 29.99
C ALA A 28 -2.23 7.45 30.70
N ASP A 29 -2.26 7.48 32.04
CA ASP A 29 -2.87 6.46 32.91
C ASP A 29 -4.34 6.76 33.26
N GLN A 30 -4.86 7.92 32.85
CA GLN A 30 -6.23 8.32 33.13
C GLN A 30 -7.19 7.83 32.03
N ILE A 31 -8.37 7.41 32.47
CA ILE A 31 -9.46 7.01 31.58
C ILE A 31 -9.86 8.19 30.70
N LEU A 32 -10.03 7.92 29.40
CA LEU A 32 -10.49 8.94 28.47
C LEU A 32 -11.89 9.43 28.84
N PRO A 33 -12.17 10.72 28.63
CA PRO A 33 -13.53 11.25 28.66
C PRO A 33 -14.43 10.41 27.76
N GLY A 34 -15.68 10.14 28.20
CA GLY A 34 -16.59 9.19 27.57
C GLY A 34 -17.08 9.53 26.15
N ASN A 35 -16.48 10.50 25.48
CA ASN A 35 -16.79 10.88 24.10
C ASN A 35 -15.53 10.75 23.23
N THR A 36 -15.08 9.53 22.98
CA THR A 36 -14.25 9.27 21.80
C THR A 36 -15.16 9.47 20.58
N GLY A 37 -14.69 10.12 19.52
CA GLY A 37 -15.48 10.24 18.28
C GLY A 37 -15.96 8.87 17.76
N ARG A 38 -16.92 8.85 16.83
CA ARG A 38 -17.32 7.62 16.12
C ARG A 38 -16.46 7.42 14.87
N THR A 39 -15.16 7.20 15.07
CA THR A 39 -14.17 7.12 13.98
C THR A 39 -13.57 5.72 13.88
N ILE A 40 -13.49 5.19 12.66
CA ILE A 40 -12.79 3.95 12.36
C ILE A 40 -11.60 4.26 11.46
N PHE A 41 -10.40 3.92 11.93
CA PHE A 41 -9.20 3.93 11.12
C PHE A 41 -9.07 2.58 10.42
N VAL A 42 -8.98 2.58 9.09
CA VAL A 42 -8.74 1.39 8.28
C VAL A 42 -7.41 1.59 7.55
N CYS A 43 -6.35 1.01 8.09
CA CYS A 43 -5.05 0.98 7.43
C CYS A 43 -5.01 -0.11 6.38
N VAL A 44 -4.45 0.20 5.22
CA VAL A 44 -4.28 -0.75 4.12
C VAL A 44 -2.86 -0.70 3.58
N ASP A 45 -2.35 -1.85 3.16
CA ASP A 45 -1.13 -1.99 2.35
C ASP A 45 -1.35 -3.11 1.32
N LEU A 46 -0.78 -2.95 0.13
CA LEU A 46 -0.89 -3.92 -0.96
C LEU A 46 0.50 -4.27 -1.49
N GLU A 47 0.80 -5.57 -1.53
CA GLU A 47 1.99 -6.07 -2.23
C GLU A 47 1.63 -6.47 -3.65
N ALA A 48 2.45 -6.03 -4.61
CA ALA A 48 2.28 -6.34 -6.02
C ALA A 48 3.54 -6.97 -6.60
N PHE A 49 3.38 -7.80 -7.63
CA PHE A 49 4.49 -8.49 -8.25
C PHE A 49 5.51 -7.50 -8.84
N GLU A 50 6.77 -7.66 -8.48
CA GLU A 50 7.84 -6.71 -8.78
C GLU A 50 8.12 -6.53 -10.28
N PHE A 51 7.68 -7.50 -11.12
CA PHE A 51 7.79 -7.43 -12.58
C PHE A 51 6.48 -7.08 -13.28
N ASP A 52 5.35 -7.06 -12.57
CA ASP A 52 4.06 -6.62 -13.10
C ASP A 52 3.14 -6.13 -11.97
N GLN A 53 3.09 -4.80 -11.80
CA GLN A 53 2.32 -4.14 -10.75
C GLN A 53 0.79 -4.23 -10.93
N LYS A 54 0.29 -4.83 -12.03
CA LYS A 54 -1.12 -5.22 -12.15
C LYS A 54 -1.44 -6.52 -11.41
N LYS A 55 -0.41 -7.28 -11.02
CA LYS A 55 -0.54 -8.52 -10.26
C LYS A 55 -0.38 -8.26 -8.76
N ILE A 56 -1.44 -7.78 -8.13
CA ILE A 56 -1.57 -7.75 -6.66
C ILE A 56 -1.45 -9.16 -6.08
N LEU A 57 -0.55 -9.36 -5.13
CA LEU A 57 -0.23 -10.63 -4.49
C LEU A 57 -0.92 -10.76 -3.14
N GLU A 58 -0.87 -9.69 -2.34
CA GLU A 58 -1.35 -9.66 -0.96
C GLU A 58 -2.12 -8.36 -0.72
N VAL A 59 -3.12 -8.42 0.15
CA VAL A 59 -3.82 -7.25 0.69
C VAL A 59 -3.83 -7.37 2.20
N GLY A 60 -3.28 -6.37 2.87
CA GLY A 60 -3.20 -6.29 4.32
C GLY A 60 -4.11 -5.20 4.87
N PHE A 61 -4.74 -5.49 5.99
CA PHE A 61 -5.54 -4.52 6.73
C PHE A 61 -5.17 -4.50 8.20
N ALA A 62 -5.30 -3.31 8.79
CA ALA A 62 -5.37 -3.12 10.22
C ALA A 62 -6.45 -2.09 10.55
N THR A 63 -7.34 -2.40 11.48
CA THR A 63 -8.50 -1.57 11.83
C THR A 63 -8.47 -1.19 13.30
N LEU A 64 -8.73 0.08 13.60
CA LEU A 64 -8.93 0.57 14.96
C LEU A 64 -10.25 1.35 15.02
N ASP A 65 -11.22 0.84 15.77
CA ASP A 65 -12.47 1.54 16.07
C ASP A 65 -12.31 2.30 17.39
N SER A 66 -12.39 3.63 17.32
CA SER A 66 -12.27 4.50 18.49
C SER A 66 -13.35 4.23 19.55
N HIS A 67 -14.52 3.72 19.16
CA HIS A 67 -15.55 3.31 20.12
C HIS A 67 -15.06 2.21 21.08
N ASN A 68 -14.14 1.35 20.66
CA ASN A 68 -13.55 0.30 21.51
C ASN A 68 -12.54 0.84 22.54
N LEU A 69 -12.24 2.13 22.47
CA LEU A 69 -11.32 2.83 23.37
C LEU A 69 -12.06 3.63 24.44
N VAL A 70 -13.39 3.79 24.33
CA VAL A 70 -14.21 4.43 25.35
C VAL A 70 -13.98 3.74 26.70
N GLY A 71 -13.73 4.54 27.73
CA GLY A 71 -13.50 4.03 29.08
C GLY A 71 -12.13 3.38 29.30
N LYS A 72 -11.22 3.40 28.30
CA LYS A 72 -9.86 2.89 28.43
C LYS A 72 -8.85 4.03 28.51
N ALA A 73 -7.94 3.95 29.47
CA ALA A 73 -6.75 4.79 29.45
C ALA A 73 -5.84 4.40 28.28
N PRO A 74 -5.06 5.32 27.70
CA PRO A 74 -4.09 5.02 26.65
C PRO A 74 -3.07 3.93 27.04
N GLY A 75 -2.65 3.91 28.31
CA GLY A 75 -1.53 3.10 28.76
C GLY A 75 -0.18 3.68 28.30
N GLU A 76 0.92 3.14 28.81
CA GLU A 76 2.26 3.58 28.45
C GLU A 76 2.49 3.42 26.94
N GLY A 77 2.94 4.50 26.28
CA GLY A 77 3.18 4.51 24.83
C GLY A 77 1.94 4.26 23.96
N GLY A 78 0.73 4.33 24.53
CA GLY A 78 -0.53 3.99 23.84
C GLY A 78 -0.83 2.48 23.77
N SER A 79 -0.12 1.64 24.54
CA SER A 79 -0.23 0.18 24.51
C SER A 79 -1.65 -0.37 24.59
N ALA A 80 -2.50 0.16 25.48
CA ALA A 80 -3.87 -0.31 25.64
C ALA A 80 -4.75 0.02 24.40
N TRP A 81 -4.44 1.09 23.68
CA TRP A 81 -5.10 1.38 22.40
C TRP A 81 -4.63 0.45 21.29
N LEU A 82 -3.35 0.08 21.27
CA LEU A 82 -2.80 -0.84 20.27
C LEU A 82 -3.45 -2.23 20.33
N GLU A 83 -3.89 -2.69 21.51
CA GLU A 83 -4.67 -3.93 21.68
C GLU A 83 -6.03 -3.90 20.96
N GLY A 84 -6.55 -2.70 20.70
CA GLY A 84 -7.77 -2.48 19.94
C GLY A 84 -7.62 -2.75 18.44
N ILE A 85 -6.39 -2.84 17.92
CA ILE A 85 -6.12 -3.07 16.50
C ILE A 85 -6.51 -4.50 16.11
N LYS A 86 -7.24 -4.63 15.00
CA LYS A 86 -7.59 -5.91 14.38
C LYS A 86 -6.98 -5.99 12.98
N SER A 87 -6.27 -7.08 12.69
CA SER A 87 -5.51 -7.22 11.46
C SER A 87 -6.00 -8.39 10.62
N HIS A 88 -6.00 -8.22 9.30
CA HIS A 88 -6.37 -9.26 8.34
C HIS A 88 -5.36 -9.31 7.20
N HIS A 89 -5.03 -10.53 6.79
CA HIS A 89 -4.08 -10.77 5.72
C HIS A 89 -4.70 -11.66 4.65
N TYR A 90 -4.79 -11.16 3.42
CA TYR A 90 -5.33 -11.91 2.29
C TYR A 90 -4.25 -12.14 1.24
N ILE A 91 -4.01 -13.40 0.89
CA ILE A 91 -3.11 -13.81 -0.18
C ILE A 91 -3.95 -14.22 -1.38
N VAL A 92 -3.71 -13.58 -2.54
CA VAL A 92 -4.45 -13.85 -3.78
C VAL A 92 -4.09 -15.24 -4.30
N LYS A 93 -5.06 -16.17 -4.23
CA LYS A 93 -4.90 -17.60 -4.52
C LYS A 93 -4.22 -17.88 -5.85
N GLU A 94 -4.67 -17.22 -6.91
CA GLU A 94 -4.19 -17.41 -8.28
C GLU A 94 -2.74 -16.95 -8.46
N ARG A 95 -2.23 -16.11 -7.56
CA ARG A 95 -0.92 -15.46 -7.66
C ARG A 95 0.06 -15.90 -6.56
N ARG A 96 -0.34 -16.82 -5.67
CA ARG A 96 0.48 -17.31 -4.55
C ARG A 96 1.84 -17.90 -4.97
N HIS A 97 1.97 -18.37 -6.21
CA HIS A 97 3.23 -18.87 -6.78
C HIS A 97 4.24 -17.76 -7.11
N LEU A 98 3.81 -16.49 -7.12
CA LEU A 98 4.64 -15.32 -7.34
C LEU A 98 5.12 -14.77 -6.00
N VAL A 99 6.43 -14.67 -5.82
CA VAL A 99 7.04 -14.09 -4.61
C VAL A 99 8.14 -13.13 -5.04
N ASN A 100 8.09 -11.89 -4.57
CA ASN A 100 9.10 -10.87 -4.85
C ASN A 100 10.45 -11.28 -4.23
N LYS A 101 11.53 -11.18 -5.02
CA LYS A 101 12.88 -11.60 -4.61
C LYS A 101 13.99 -10.65 -5.05
N ARG A 102 13.84 -9.95 -6.17
CA ARG A 102 14.94 -9.22 -6.82
C ARG A 102 15.16 -7.82 -6.24
N TYR A 103 14.09 -7.05 -6.10
CA TYR A 103 14.16 -5.65 -5.66
C TYR A 103 13.77 -5.50 -4.19
N VAL A 104 12.77 -6.27 -3.78
CA VAL A 104 12.23 -6.32 -2.43
C VAL A 104 11.91 -7.78 -2.13
N LYS A 105 12.38 -8.32 -1.01
CA LYS A 105 12.08 -9.70 -0.63
C LYS A 105 10.72 -9.72 0.06
N GLY A 106 9.72 -10.33 -0.56
CA GLY A 106 8.40 -10.51 0.04
C GLY A 106 8.40 -11.54 1.17
N CYS A 107 7.46 -11.38 2.11
CA CYS A 107 7.29 -12.25 3.29
C CYS A 107 5.83 -12.74 3.47
N PRO A 108 5.18 -13.34 2.46
CA PRO A 108 3.74 -13.67 2.51
C PRO A 108 3.36 -14.62 3.66
N GLU A 109 4.27 -15.49 4.08
CA GLU A 109 4.04 -16.46 5.15
C GLU A 109 4.41 -15.92 6.55
N GLY A 110 4.89 -14.67 6.64
CA GLY A 110 5.41 -14.06 7.87
C GLY A 110 4.40 -13.20 8.63
N PHE A 111 3.10 -13.43 8.49
CA PHE A 111 2.08 -12.62 9.17
C PHE A 111 2.10 -12.89 10.68
N VAL A 112 2.43 -11.88 11.49
CA VAL A 112 2.64 -12.05 12.95
C VAL A 112 1.42 -11.67 13.81
N PHE A 113 0.40 -11.06 13.20
CA PHE A 113 -0.80 -10.58 13.92
C PHE A 113 -2.02 -11.49 13.74
N GLY A 114 -1.85 -12.69 13.19
CA GLY A 114 -2.95 -13.62 12.96
C GLY A 114 -2.61 -14.74 11.99
N GLN A 115 -3.59 -15.12 11.17
CA GLN A 115 -3.44 -16.16 10.16
C GLN A 115 -3.78 -15.61 8.77
N SER A 116 -2.93 -15.91 7.79
CA SER A 116 -3.14 -15.53 6.39
C SER A 116 -4.31 -16.31 5.79
N GLN A 117 -5.19 -15.61 5.08
CA GLN A 117 -6.31 -16.21 4.36
C GLN A 117 -5.97 -16.26 2.87
N ILE A 118 -6.08 -17.45 2.28
CA ILE A 118 -5.88 -17.62 0.84
C ILE A 118 -7.24 -17.47 0.16
N THR A 119 -7.44 -16.36 -0.54
CA THR A 119 -8.73 -15.99 -1.14
C THR A 119 -8.60 -15.87 -2.66
N PRO A 120 -9.59 -16.32 -3.45
CA PRO A 120 -9.68 -16.04 -4.88
C PRO A 120 -9.64 -14.53 -5.15
N ILE A 121 -9.21 -14.15 -6.36
CA ILE A 121 -9.05 -12.74 -6.72
C ILE A 121 -10.34 -11.91 -6.53
N LEU A 122 -11.48 -12.43 -6.98
CA LEU A 122 -12.77 -11.73 -6.88
C LEU A 122 -13.23 -11.56 -5.43
N GLU A 123 -12.99 -12.57 -4.60
CA GLU A 123 -13.28 -12.51 -3.16
C GLU A 123 -12.38 -11.48 -2.47
N THR A 124 -11.09 -11.46 -2.80
CA THR A 124 -10.13 -10.48 -2.28
C THR A 124 -10.53 -9.05 -2.66
N GLN A 125 -11.04 -8.84 -3.88
CA GLN A 125 -11.57 -7.54 -4.32
C GLN A 125 -12.83 -7.13 -3.56
N ALA A 126 -13.73 -8.07 -3.29
CA ALA A 126 -14.92 -7.83 -2.48
C ALA A 126 -14.55 -7.49 -1.03
N LEU A 127 -13.61 -8.24 -0.43
CA LEU A 127 -13.08 -7.97 0.90
C LEU A 127 -12.41 -6.60 0.99
N LEU A 128 -11.61 -6.23 -0.01
CA LEU A 128 -10.97 -4.91 -0.07
C LEU A 128 -12.01 -3.76 0.00
N ARG A 129 -13.17 -3.89 -0.66
CA ARG A 129 -14.27 -2.91 -0.53
C ARG A 129 -14.95 -2.99 0.83
N ARG A 130 -15.25 -4.20 1.29
CA ARG A 130 -15.99 -4.44 2.53
C ARG A 130 -15.26 -3.90 3.76
N HIS A 131 -13.93 -3.96 3.78
CA HIS A 131 -13.11 -3.35 4.83
C HIS A 131 -13.31 -1.83 4.94
N PHE A 132 -13.68 -1.16 3.85
CA PHE A 132 -13.98 0.29 3.87
C PHE A 132 -15.47 0.58 4.09
N SER A 133 -16.37 -0.17 3.45
CA SER A 133 -17.81 0.11 3.49
C SER A 133 -18.50 -0.44 4.75
N GLU A 134 -18.00 -1.55 5.28
CA GLU A 134 -18.58 -2.28 6.41
C GLU A 134 -17.50 -2.81 7.38
N PRO A 135 -16.58 -1.96 7.90
CA PRO A 135 -15.44 -2.41 8.71
C PRO A 135 -15.83 -3.21 9.97
N ARG A 136 -17.00 -2.92 10.58
CA ARG A 136 -17.53 -3.66 11.75
C ARG A 136 -18.10 -5.04 11.40
N SER A 137 -18.45 -5.27 10.14
CA SER A 137 -19.03 -6.53 9.66
C SER A 137 -17.97 -7.55 9.22
N ILE A 138 -16.69 -7.24 9.40
CA ILE A 138 -15.58 -8.17 9.14
C ILE A 138 -15.42 -9.12 10.35
N PRO A 139 -15.37 -10.45 10.16
CA PRO A 139 -15.14 -11.38 11.26
C PRO A 139 -13.89 -11.05 12.08
N GLY A 140 -14.01 -11.07 13.41
CA GLY A 140 -12.95 -10.60 14.33
C GLY A 140 -12.98 -9.09 14.62
N SER A 141 -13.84 -8.33 13.92
CA SER A 141 -14.16 -6.90 14.16
C SER A 141 -15.42 -6.71 15.04
N ALA A 142 -15.98 -7.81 15.58
CA ALA A 142 -17.33 -7.83 16.15
C ALA A 142 -17.54 -6.78 17.26
N ILE A 143 -18.41 -5.82 16.98
CA ILE A 143 -19.15 -5.03 17.96
C ILE A 143 -20.62 -5.17 17.59
N SER A 144 -21.47 -5.35 18.60
CA SER A 144 -22.92 -5.24 18.49
C SER A 144 -23.29 -3.79 18.17
N ASN A 145 -23.86 -3.52 16.99
CA ASN A 145 -24.53 -2.25 16.76
C ASN A 145 -25.79 -2.20 17.64
N GLY A 146 -25.93 -1.13 18.43
CA GLY A 146 -27.26 -0.76 18.91
C GLY A 146 -28.12 -0.28 17.72
N PRO A 147 -29.45 -0.45 17.75
CA PRO A 147 -30.34 -0.05 16.65
C PRO A 147 -30.34 1.46 16.33
N ASP A 148 -29.75 2.31 17.19
CA ASP A 148 -29.73 3.78 17.07
C ASP A 148 -28.33 4.39 16.85
N ASP A 149 -27.31 3.59 16.52
CA ASP A 149 -25.97 4.15 16.28
C ASP A 149 -25.85 4.77 14.89
N GLU A 150 -25.63 6.09 14.85
CA GLU A 150 -25.20 6.81 13.64
C GLU A 150 -23.93 6.16 13.06
N ALA A 151 -23.88 6.05 11.72
CA ALA A 151 -22.78 5.38 11.03
C ALA A 151 -21.42 6.05 11.34
N PRO A 152 -20.36 5.26 11.63
CA PRO A 152 -19.05 5.82 11.94
C PRO A 152 -18.40 6.46 10.72
N SER A 153 -17.56 7.46 10.97
CA SER A 153 -16.68 8.02 9.93
C SER A 153 -15.47 7.11 9.71
N VAL A 154 -15.25 6.67 8.48
CA VAL A 154 -14.16 5.78 8.10
C VAL A 154 -13.02 6.58 7.48
N TYR A 155 -11.82 6.44 8.05
CA TYR A 155 -10.59 7.07 7.55
C TYR A 155 -9.62 6.01 7.05
N ILE A 156 -9.21 6.14 5.79
CA ILE A 156 -8.14 5.29 5.25
C ILE A 156 -6.78 5.76 5.76
N VAL A 157 -5.96 4.82 6.22
CA VAL A 157 -4.59 5.06 6.66
C VAL A 157 -3.62 4.30 5.75
N ALA A 158 -2.50 4.92 5.40
CA ALA A 158 -1.40 4.23 4.70
C ALA A 158 -0.06 4.93 4.95
N HIS A 159 1.04 4.29 4.54
CA HIS A 159 2.38 4.88 4.55
C HIS A 159 2.85 5.19 3.12
N GLY A 160 2.28 6.25 2.52
CA GLY A 160 2.46 6.57 1.11
C GLY A 160 1.25 6.21 0.24
N LEU A 161 0.05 6.64 0.67
CA LEU A 161 -1.26 6.28 0.10
C LEU A 161 -1.39 6.38 -1.43
N LYS A 162 -0.59 7.25 -2.07
CA LYS A 162 -0.58 7.39 -3.53
C LYS A 162 -0.18 6.07 -4.23
N ASN A 163 0.72 5.30 -3.64
CA ASN A 163 1.15 4.02 -4.20
C ASN A 163 0.01 3.00 -4.08
N ASP A 164 -0.58 2.87 -2.89
CA ASP A 164 -1.70 1.95 -2.63
C ASP A 164 -2.91 2.26 -3.49
N THR A 165 -3.29 3.53 -3.62
CA THR A 165 -4.40 3.95 -4.52
C THR A 165 -4.12 3.61 -5.99
N SER A 166 -2.86 3.64 -6.43
CA SER A 166 -2.51 3.18 -7.77
C SER A 166 -2.66 1.66 -7.94
N LEU A 167 -2.38 0.89 -6.89
CA LEU A 167 -2.54 -0.57 -6.88
C LEU A 167 -4.01 -0.97 -6.76
N MET A 168 -4.77 -0.29 -5.90
CA MET A 168 -6.21 -0.49 -5.70
C MET A 168 -7.01 -0.28 -6.99
N LYS A 169 -6.61 0.67 -7.86
CA LYS A 169 -7.16 0.82 -9.22
C LYS A 169 -7.02 -0.45 -10.06
N ASN A 170 -5.83 -1.05 -10.04
CA ASN A 170 -5.59 -2.34 -10.72
C ASN A 170 -6.36 -3.51 -10.06
N PHE A 171 -6.95 -3.27 -8.88
CA PHE A 171 -7.72 -4.24 -8.10
C PHE A 171 -9.21 -3.83 -7.96
N GLY A 172 -9.67 -2.97 -8.86
CA GLY A 172 -11.07 -2.63 -9.08
C GLY A 172 -11.61 -1.46 -8.26
N ILE A 173 -10.83 -0.84 -7.38
CA ILE A 173 -11.23 0.41 -6.73
C ILE A 173 -10.67 1.57 -7.55
N ASP A 174 -11.48 2.11 -8.46
CA ASP A 174 -11.10 3.25 -9.28
C ASP A 174 -10.98 4.54 -8.44
N ASN A 175 -11.91 4.70 -7.50
CA ASN A 175 -11.97 5.81 -6.57
C ASN A 175 -12.29 5.29 -5.16
N ILE A 176 -11.39 5.53 -4.21
CA ILE A 176 -11.55 5.10 -2.81
C ILE A 176 -12.75 5.77 -2.12
N TYR A 177 -13.21 6.93 -2.59
CA TYR A 177 -14.36 7.60 -1.98
C TYR A 177 -15.69 6.92 -2.31
N ASP A 178 -15.71 6.06 -3.33
CA ASP A 178 -16.88 5.28 -3.71
C ASP A 178 -17.07 4.05 -2.79
N THR A 179 -16.16 3.83 -1.81
CA THR A 179 -16.20 2.70 -0.87
C THR A 179 -16.63 3.09 0.54
N GLY A 180 -17.15 4.32 0.74
CA GLY A 180 -17.59 4.79 2.05
C GLY A 180 -16.51 5.48 2.91
N ILE A 181 -15.32 5.74 2.36
CA ILE A 181 -14.26 6.48 3.05
C ILE A 181 -14.62 7.97 3.16
N ASN A 182 -14.52 8.53 4.37
CA ASN A 182 -14.78 9.94 4.66
C ASN A 182 -13.52 10.82 4.55
N GLY A 183 -12.34 10.24 4.79
CA GLY A 183 -11.09 10.98 4.74
C GLY A 183 -9.85 10.09 4.69
N GLN A 184 -8.69 10.72 4.53
CA GLN A 184 -7.41 10.03 4.35
C GLN A 184 -6.33 10.55 5.28
N ILE A 185 -5.49 9.62 5.76
CA ILE A 185 -4.34 9.86 6.62
C ILE A 185 -3.14 9.17 6.01
N ASP A 186 -2.06 9.92 5.77
CA ASP A 186 -0.84 9.41 5.13
C ASP A 186 0.33 9.62 6.08
N THR A 187 0.72 8.57 6.80
CA THR A 187 1.75 8.64 7.85
C THR A 187 3.10 9.09 7.28
N GLN A 188 3.39 8.78 6.02
CA GLN A 188 4.61 9.25 5.36
C GLN A 188 4.61 10.77 5.19
N LYS A 189 3.45 11.39 4.94
CA LYS A 189 3.32 12.86 4.88
C LYS A 189 3.38 13.51 6.25
N LEU A 190 2.92 12.83 7.30
CA LEU A 190 3.01 13.31 8.68
C LEU A 190 4.48 13.35 9.15
N CYS A 191 5.27 12.34 8.80
CA CYS A 191 6.60 12.16 9.38
C CYS A 191 7.78 12.56 8.48
N SER A 192 7.55 12.85 7.19
CA SER A 192 8.66 13.08 6.25
C SER A 192 8.43 14.23 5.26
N PRO A 193 9.50 14.86 4.73
CA PRO A 193 9.37 15.92 3.76
C PRO A 193 8.89 15.35 2.41
N LYS A 194 8.00 16.06 1.70
CA LYS A 194 7.45 15.64 0.40
C LYS A 194 8.51 15.20 -0.63
N LYS A 195 9.70 15.82 -0.62
CA LYS A 195 10.80 15.51 -1.56
C LYS A 195 11.66 14.32 -1.14
N LYS A 196 11.57 13.86 0.11
CA LYS A 196 12.40 12.79 0.68
C LYS A 196 11.53 11.86 1.54
N PRO A 197 10.59 11.10 0.92
CA PRO A 197 9.68 10.24 1.64
C PRO A 197 10.44 9.21 2.49
N ALA A 198 9.94 8.97 3.70
CA ALA A 198 10.44 7.91 4.58
C ALA A 198 9.93 6.54 4.16
N SER A 199 10.74 5.50 4.40
CA SER A 199 10.22 4.14 4.45
C SER A 199 9.53 3.90 5.79
N LEU A 200 8.61 2.93 5.81
CA LEU A 200 7.97 2.48 7.04
C LEU A 200 9.02 2.04 8.07
N LYS A 201 10.00 1.23 7.67
CA LYS A 201 11.14 0.84 8.53
C LYS A 201 11.77 2.03 9.26
N ARG A 202 12.02 3.15 8.55
CA ARG A 202 12.65 4.33 9.13
C ARG A 202 11.75 5.01 10.17
N LEU A 203 10.44 5.03 9.93
CA LEU A 203 9.48 5.54 10.90
C LEU A 203 9.44 4.64 12.14
N LEU A 204 9.38 3.31 11.96
CA LEU A 204 9.35 2.35 13.05
C LEU A 204 10.63 2.40 13.90
N ASP A 205 11.81 2.46 13.26
CA ASP A 205 13.09 2.62 13.94
C ASP A 205 13.10 3.88 14.82
N ALA A 206 12.67 5.02 14.27
CA ALA A 206 12.67 6.30 15.01
C ALA A 206 11.64 6.31 16.16
N LEU A 207 10.50 5.64 15.98
CA LEU A 207 9.49 5.47 17.01
C LEU A 207 9.81 4.34 17.98
N GLU A 208 10.92 3.61 17.82
CA GLU A 208 11.28 2.43 18.61
C GLU A 208 10.10 1.45 18.71
N ILE A 209 9.47 1.15 17.56
CA ILE A 209 8.46 0.11 17.44
C ILE A 209 9.17 -1.14 16.93
N PRO A 210 9.21 -2.24 17.71
CA PRO A 210 9.77 -3.50 17.22
C PRO A 210 8.91 -4.03 16.08
N TYR A 211 9.56 -4.56 15.05
CA TYR A 211 8.86 -5.09 13.88
C TYR A 211 9.55 -6.34 13.34
N GLU A 212 8.74 -7.20 12.73
CA GLU A 212 9.16 -8.43 12.08
C GLU A 212 8.52 -8.54 10.71
N HIS A 213 9.20 -9.20 9.77
CA HIS A 213 8.63 -9.56 8.46
C HIS A 213 7.97 -8.39 7.70
N LEU A 214 8.67 -7.26 7.55
CA LEU A 214 8.30 -6.22 6.58
C LEU A 214 8.18 -6.82 5.17
N HIS A 215 7.34 -6.23 4.32
CA HIS A 215 6.91 -6.81 3.03
C HIS A 215 6.01 -8.03 3.17
N ASN A 216 5.28 -8.09 4.29
CA ASN A 216 4.01 -8.78 4.43
C ASN A 216 2.95 -7.69 4.55
N ALA A 217 1.97 -7.66 3.65
CA ALA A 217 1.06 -6.52 3.53
C ALA A 217 0.31 -6.24 4.85
N ALA A 218 -0.12 -7.27 5.58
CA ALA A 218 -0.86 -7.07 6.82
C ALA A 218 0.01 -6.63 8.00
N ASN A 219 1.26 -7.09 8.06
CA ASN A 219 2.23 -6.56 9.02
C ASN A 219 2.48 -5.08 8.75
N ASP A 220 2.71 -4.70 7.49
CA ASP A 220 3.01 -3.32 7.11
C ASP A 220 1.82 -2.38 7.40
N ALA A 221 0.58 -2.82 7.14
CA ALA A 221 -0.63 -2.12 7.56
C ALA A 221 -0.73 -1.99 9.10
N THR A 222 -0.45 -3.06 9.84
CA THR A 222 -0.51 -3.07 11.31
C THR A 222 0.52 -2.14 11.92
N TYR A 223 1.78 -2.24 11.50
CA TYR A 223 2.86 -1.37 11.97
C TYR A 223 2.62 0.09 11.58
N THR A 224 2.04 0.36 10.42
CA THR A 224 1.65 1.71 10.03
C THR A 224 0.60 2.30 10.97
N LEU A 225 -0.42 1.52 11.34
CA LEU A 225 -1.45 1.97 12.28
C LEU A 225 -0.91 2.12 13.71
N GLN A 226 -0.05 1.20 14.16
CA GLN A 226 0.65 1.33 15.44
C GLN A 226 1.51 2.60 15.49
N ALA A 227 2.24 2.90 14.41
CA ALA A 227 3.03 4.11 14.30
C ALA A 227 2.16 5.37 14.36
N LEU A 228 0.99 5.37 13.69
CA LEU A 228 0.03 6.47 13.78
C LEU A 228 -0.44 6.69 15.22
N VAL A 229 -0.89 5.64 15.89
CA VAL A 229 -1.38 5.72 17.28
C VAL A 229 -0.27 6.20 18.22
N LYS A 230 0.96 5.69 18.07
CA LYS A 230 2.10 6.13 18.87
C LYS A 230 2.45 7.60 18.62
N MET A 231 2.41 8.07 17.37
CA MET A 231 2.58 9.50 17.07
C MET A 231 1.50 10.36 17.73
N ILE A 232 0.23 9.96 17.68
CA ILE A 232 -0.88 10.69 18.33
C ILE A 232 -0.69 10.72 19.86
N PHE A 233 -0.32 9.58 20.46
CA PHE A 233 -0.01 9.49 21.89
C PHE A 233 1.11 10.46 22.27
N MET A 234 2.22 10.42 21.54
CA MET A 234 3.37 11.26 21.86
C MET A 234 3.10 12.75 21.60
N GLU A 235 2.33 13.11 20.58
CA GLU A 235 1.90 14.50 20.35
C GLU A 235 1.22 15.07 21.60
N LYS A 236 0.38 14.26 22.25
CA LYS A 236 -0.34 14.68 23.46
C LYS A 236 0.52 14.65 24.72
N PHE A 237 1.27 13.58 24.94
CA PHE A 237 1.88 13.30 26.25
C PHE A 237 3.40 13.49 26.28
N ALA A 238 4.07 13.56 25.14
CA ALA A 238 5.52 13.71 25.00
C ALA A 238 5.92 14.44 23.70
N PRO A 239 5.43 15.68 23.46
CA PRO A 239 5.58 16.36 22.17
C PRO A 239 7.04 16.65 21.80
N GLU A 240 7.90 16.94 22.78
CA GLU A 240 9.33 17.15 22.55
C GLU A 240 10.04 15.87 22.06
N ASP A 241 9.70 14.72 22.66
CA ASP A 241 10.22 13.43 22.23
C ASP A 241 9.73 13.07 20.82
N LEU A 242 8.47 13.39 20.51
CA LEU A 242 7.94 13.21 19.15
C LEU A 242 8.70 14.07 18.16
N ALA A 243 8.90 15.36 18.46
CA ALA A 243 9.62 16.29 17.60
C ALA A 243 11.04 15.77 17.31
N PHE A 244 11.73 15.26 18.33
CA PHE A 244 13.03 14.61 18.20
C PHE A 244 12.98 13.39 17.27
N ARG A 245 12.04 12.46 17.47
CA ARG A 245 11.90 11.25 16.64
C ARG A 245 11.54 11.57 15.19
N ILE A 246 10.63 12.52 14.96
CA ILE A 246 10.29 13.00 13.61
C ILE A 246 11.51 13.66 12.95
N ASN A 247 12.35 14.36 13.71
CA ASN A 247 13.62 14.87 13.19
C ASN A 247 14.57 13.73 12.76
N LEU A 248 14.66 12.61 13.50
CA LEU A 248 15.43 11.43 13.08
C LEU A 248 14.90 10.82 11.78
N VAL A 249 13.57 10.82 11.57
CA VAL A 249 12.97 10.38 10.30
C VAL A 249 13.37 11.31 9.15
N LYS A 250 13.28 12.63 9.36
CA LYS A 250 13.59 13.65 8.34
C LYS A 250 15.08 13.69 8.01
N ASN A 251 15.92 13.60 9.03
CA ASN A 251 17.37 13.77 9.01
C ASN A 251 18.03 12.56 9.69
N PRO A 252 17.99 11.37 9.05
CA PRO A 252 18.59 10.18 9.65
C PRO A 252 20.10 10.38 9.82
N PRO A 253 20.68 9.92 10.93
CA PRO A 253 22.11 9.99 11.14
C PRO A 253 22.86 9.31 9.98
N HIS A 254 24.03 9.85 9.65
CA HIS A 254 24.86 9.27 8.61
C HIS A 254 25.32 7.88 9.05
N ASP A 255 24.96 6.85 8.28
CA ASP A 255 25.48 5.52 8.47
C ASP A 255 26.81 5.40 7.69
N PRO A 256 27.97 5.36 8.38
CA PRO A 256 29.28 5.33 7.74
C PRO A 256 29.52 4.03 6.96
N ASN A 257 28.73 2.98 7.18
CA ASN A 257 28.84 1.70 6.50
C ASN A 257 27.84 1.55 5.34
N LYS A 258 27.01 2.56 5.08
CA LYS A 258 25.99 2.50 4.03
C LYS A 258 26.62 2.60 2.65
N LEU A 259 26.75 1.46 1.98
CA LEU A 259 27.21 1.40 0.59
C LEU A 259 26.33 2.32 -0.29
N PRO A 260 26.94 3.15 -1.17
CA PRO A 260 26.19 3.99 -2.07
C PRO A 260 25.29 3.13 -2.96
N LYS A 261 24.01 3.48 -3.05
CA LYS A 261 23.08 2.83 -3.99
C LYS A 261 23.65 3.00 -5.40
N ASN A 262 24.02 1.91 -6.06
CA ASN A 262 24.47 1.93 -7.45
C ASN A 262 23.47 2.73 -8.30
N LYS A 263 23.90 3.89 -8.80
CA LYS A 263 23.13 4.64 -9.79
C LYS A 263 22.89 3.69 -10.97
N ARG A 264 21.62 3.46 -11.32
CA ARG A 264 21.27 2.74 -12.55
C ARG A 264 22.05 3.42 -13.69
N LYS A 265 22.87 2.66 -14.41
CA LYS A 265 23.48 3.12 -15.66
C LYS A 265 22.35 3.70 -16.53
N PRO A 266 22.50 4.91 -17.10
CA PRO A 266 21.54 5.40 -18.09
C PRO A 266 21.40 4.34 -19.19
N LYS A 267 20.15 4.13 -19.64
CA LYS A 267 19.85 3.28 -20.78
C LYS A 267 20.79 3.67 -21.92
N GLY A 268 21.63 2.74 -22.35
CA GLY A 268 22.40 2.91 -23.57
C GLY A 268 21.44 3.23 -24.70
N GLU A 269 21.62 4.41 -25.29
CA GLU A 269 21.07 4.75 -26.58
C GLU A 269 21.52 3.67 -27.57
N GLY A 270 20.58 3.20 -28.38
CA GLY A 270 20.83 2.14 -29.35
C GLY A 270 22.00 2.53 -30.25
N GLU A 271 22.91 1.57 -30.45
CA GLU A 271 23.89 1.64 -31.53
C GLU A 271 23.14 1.81 -32.85
N SER A 272 23.11 3.04 -33.33
CA SER A 272 22.88 3.35 -34.72
C SER A 272 24.04 2.74 -35.50
N ARG A 273 23.75 1.71 -36.28
CA ARG A 273 24.66 1.23 -37.32
C ARG A 273 24.90 2.37 -38.30
N GLY A 274 26.02 3.06 -38.12
CA GLY A 274 26.51 4.08 -39.04
C GLY A 274 26.69 3.47 -40.42
N LYS A 275 26.01 4.06 -41.41
CA LYS A 275 26.39 3.95 -42.82
C LYS A 275 27.81 4.49 -42.96
N VAL A 276 28.76 3.59 -43.19
CA VAL A 276 30.07 3.98 -43.72
C VAL A 276 29.90 4.15 -45.23
N THR A 277 29.85 5.40 -45.68
CA THR A 277 30.16 5.78 -47.05
C THR A 277 31.66 5.59 -47.26
N VAL A 278 32.04 4.53 -47.99
CA VAL A 278 33.41 4.37 -48.51
C VAL A 278 33.42 4.89 -49.94
N LEU A 279 34.34 5.82 -50.16
CA LEU A 279 34.68 6.42 -51.43
C LEU A 279 35.25 5.36 -52.39
N THR A 280 34.92 5.54 -53.66
CA THR A 280 35.40 4.79 -54.81
C THR A 280 36.91 4.89 -54.96
N GLU A 281 37.58 3.75 -55.18
CA GLU A 281 38.69 3.67 -56.12
C GLU A 281 38.83 2.24 -56.65
N SER A 282 39.19 2.20 -57.93
CA SER A 282 39.24 1.08 -58.87
C SER A 282 40.29 0.03 -58.52
N GLU A 283 40.00 -1.25 -58.81
CA GLU A 283 40.88 -2.12 -59.63
C GLU A 283 40.27 -3.52 -59.90
N THR A 284 40.26 -3.86 -61.20
CA THR A 284 40.49 -5.16 -61.86
C THR A 284 39.90 -6.50 -61.35
N SER A 285 39.06 -7.10 -62.23
CA SER A 285 38.68 -8.51 -62.46
C SER A 285 39.79 -9.58 -62.20
N PRO A 286 39.50 -10.93 -62.10
CA PRO A 286 38.39 -11.64 -62.75
C PRO A 286 37.75 -12.88 -62.04
N LYS A 287 36.53 -13.21 -62.54
CA LYS A 287 35.92 -14.54 -62.78
C LYS A 287 36.07 -15.63 -61.71
N GLN A 288 34.93 -16.15 -61.23
CA GLN A 288 34.58 -17.57 -61.39
C GLN A 288 33.09 -17.86 -61.17
N THR A 289 32.64 -18.84 -61.95
CA THR A 289 31.30 -19.33 -62.28
C THR A 289 30.74 -20.39 -61.32
N LEU A 290 29.45 -20.70 -61.52
CA LEU A 290 28.60 -21.82 -61.04
C LEU A 290 27.65 -21.42 -59.90
N GLY A 291 26.34 -21.69 -59.94
CA GLY A 291 25.56 -22.47 -60.88
C GLY A 291 24.06 -22.32 -60.59
N LYS A 292 23.27 -22.51 -61.66
CA LYS A 292 21.81 -22.50 -61.72
C LYS A 292 21.18 -23.48 -60.72
N ARG A 293 19.99 -23.13 -60.19
CA ARG A 293 18.73 -23.85 -60.51
C ARG A 293 17.51 -23.05 -60.05
N LYS A 294 16.61 -22.84 -61.02
CA LYS A 294 15.23 -22.40 -60.88
C LYS A 294 14.38 -23.56 -60.36
N HIS A 295 13.35 -23.27 -59.57
CA HIS A 295 12.02 -23.77 -59.89
C HIS A 295 10.96 -22.79 -59.36
N GLU A 296 10.15 -22.36 -60.31
CA GLU A 296 8.97 -21.53 -60.25
C GLU A 296 7.81 -22.43 -60.70
N THR A 297 6.65 -22.26 -60.06
CA THR A 297 5.25 -22.37 -60.56
C THR A 297 4.36 -22.63 -59.33
N ASP A 298 3.60 -21.68 -58.81
CA ASP A 298 2.34 -21.08 -59.30
C ASP A 298 1.21 -22.08 -59.63
N VAL A 299 0.04 -21.81 -59.01
CA VAL A 299 -1.37 -21.86 -59.50
C VAL A 299 -2.27 -22.13 -58.28
N LYS A 300 -2.99 -21.16 -57.69
CA LYS A 300 -4.21 -20.41 -58.08
C LYS A 300 -5.56 -21.17 -58.01
N ASN A 301 -6.52 -20.42 -57.44
CA ASN A 301 -7.99 -20.50 -57.49
C ASN A 301 -8.63 -21.60 -56.61
N GLY A 302 -9.64 -21.35 -55.77
CA GLY A 302 -10.81 -20.43 -55.78
C GLY A 302 -12.03 -21.31 -55.44
N ASN A 303 -13.22 -20.92 -55.00
CA ASN A 303 -13.91 -19.69 -54.62
C ASN A 303 -15.33 -20.15 -54.15
N LYS A 304 -16.00 -19.39 -53.26
CA LYS A 304 -17.47 -19.36 -52.97
C LYS A 304 -18.10 -20.63 -52.35
N SER A 305 -19.19 -20.64 -51.58
CA SER A 305 -20.31 -19.74 -51.18
C SER A 305 -20.95 -20.43 -49.94
N GLY A 306 -21.49 -19.80 -48.89
CA GLY A 306 -22.59 -18.84 -48.84
C GLY A 306 -23.92 -19.57 -48.60
N GLU A 307 -24.52 -19.48 -47.39
CA GLU A 307 -25.99 -19.35 -47.21
C GLU A 307 -26.41 -19.05 -45.76
N LYS A 308 -27.43 -18.18 -45.67
CA LYS A 308 -28.23 -17.74 -44.51
C LYS A 308 -29.48 -18.62 -44.39
N LEU A 309 -30.03 -18.77 -43.18
CA LEU A 309 -31.48 -18.86 -42.87
C LEU A 309 -31.62 -18.65 -41.34
N GLN A 310 -32.17 -17.55 -40.80
CA GLN A 310 -33.59 -17.19 -40.57
C GLN A 310 -34.45 -18.20 -39.76
N ASP A 311 -34.59 -17.88 -38.46
CA ASP A 311 -35.83 -17.56 -37.72
C ASP A 311 -36.86 -18.63 -37.28
N ARG A 312 -37.58 -18.27 -36.19
CA ARG A 312 -38.66 -18.94 -35.40
C ARG A 312 -38.14 -19.74 -34.19
N THR A 313 -38.53 -19.48 -32.94
CA THR A 313 -39.82 -19.01 -32.37
C THR A 313 -39.59 -18.34 -31.02
#